data_AF-W7TX86-F1
#
_entry.id   AF-W7TX86-F1
#
_cell.length_a   1.000
_cell.length_b   1.000
_cell.length_c   1.000
_cell.angle_alpha   90.00
_cell.angle_beta   90.00
_cell.angle_gamma   90.00
#
_symmetry.space_group_name_H-M   'P 1'
#
loop_
_entity.id
_entity.type
_entity.pdbx_description
1 polymer ?
#
loop_
_entity_poly.entity_id
_entity_poly.type
_entity_poly.pdbx_seq_one_letter_code
_entity_poly.pdbx_strand_id
1 'polypeptide(L)'
;MSRGGDPLPHPQQPSPSSLFPLSAFSASSPPKRAANYTWKSRSRYSASTPLRLRLLLPLFILLEIRPVKAFTSPFPRYRFHSAFSLGSARIRLNPWSLPASTLIMNEEVETNTKSGLPAPIKDKSVPLTDTSLKPFLEHIIAGASLSSSDVEAAFDRILAGSDPVQVGALLAMLRQRGETPVEIAGMVRAMLKQRYPVSVTGKLLDIVGTGGDGAHTINISTAAIILAAACGCKAAKLGNRSVSSKCGSADVLETLGIDMELTAEQVAECIETTGVGFMFAPVVHPTMKKVAPIRKALGVRTAFNIVGPLLNAAGAQHAVVGVFQERLLDVLAGTLGEIGTVDRALIIHGVGLDEISPLGPSTIVELKNVAPAGQARVYERTSYTFDPLTCGIPRCAIEDLRGGDATENAALLRQVLSGGPERGAKRDAVVLNAAAGLYVYGSVPSLAEGVTLAYDILASGKALVKLDEWIACSQALKKGGG
;
A
#
# COMPACT_ATOMS: atom_id res chain seq x y z
N MET A 1 8.84 -81.17 40.11
CA MET A 1 9.66 -80.14 39.43
C MET A 1 8.89 -79.80 38.15
N SER A 2 8.40 -78.59 37.86
CA SER A 2 8.82 -77.21 38.11
C SER A 2 7.57 -76.28 37.96
N ARG A 3 7.27 -75.42 38.96
CA ARG A 3 7.18 -73.93 38.92
C ARG A 3 6.75 -73.34 37.55
N GLY A 4 5.68 -72.56 37.36
CA GLY A 4 4.84 -71.77 38.26
C GLY A 4 5.24 -70.29 38.25
N GLY A 5 4.41 -69.40 37.68
CA GLY A 5 4.60 -67.95 37.69
C GLY A 5 3.50 -67.19 36.93
N ASP A 6 2.46 -66.78 37.66
CA ASP A 6 1.31 -65.98 37.24
C ASP A 6 1.63 -64.47 37.00
N PRO A 7 0.78 -63.73 36.27
CA PRO A 7 0.88 -62.29 35.98
C PRO A 7 0.05 -61.43 36.96
N LEU A 8 0.20 -60.09 36.92
CA LEU A 8 -0.73 -58.98 37.34
C LEU A 8 0.06 -57.64 37.49
N PRO A 9 -0.54 -56.42 37.61
CA PRO A 9 -1.56 -55.75 36.79
C PRO A 9 -1.26 -54.23 36.50
N HIS A 10 -2.16 -53.59 35.74
CA HIS A 10 -2.23 -52.15 35.40
C HIS A 10 -2.25 -51.16 36.59
N PRO A 11 -1.80 -49.90 36.41
CA PRO A 11 -2.13 -48.79 37.31
C PRO A 11 -3.31 -47.93 36.84
N GLN A 12 -4.25 -47.70 37.76
CA GLN A 12 -5.35 -46.73 37.68
C GLN A 12 -4.89 -45.31 38.06
N GLN A 13 -5.58 -44.31 37.51
CA GLN A 13 -5.52 -42.89 37.86
C GLN A 13 -6.00 -42.60 39.30
N PRO A 14 -5.63 -41.43 39.84
CA PRO A 14 -6.56 -40.66 40.68
C PRO A 14 -6.80 -39.23 40.19
N SER A 15 -8.00 -38.73 40.44
CA SER A 15 -8.46 -37.33 40.28
C SER A 15 -8.76 -36.71 41.67
N PRO A 16 -9.32 -35.48 41.79
CA PRO A 16 -8.61 -34.28 42.26
C PRO A 16 -9.04 -33.78 43.67
N SER A 17 -8.36 -32.74 44.17
CA SER A 17 -8.77 -31.72 45.17
C SER A 17 -7.94 -31.61 46.47
N SER A 18 -7.32 -30.43 46.65
CA SER A 18 -7.05 -29.70 47.92
C SER A 18 -6.23 -28.45 47.57
N LEU A 19 -6.87 -27.28 47.42
CA LEU A 19 -6.99 -26.23 48.44
C LEU A 19 -5.64 -25.73 48.97
N PHE A 20 -5.07 -24.73 48.27
CA PHE A 20 -4.09 -23.80 48.81
C PHE A 20 -4.83 -22.60 49.45
N PRO A 21 -4.49 -22.17 50.68
CA PRO A 21 -5.10 -20.99 51.27
C PRO A 21 -4.41 -19.70 50.81
N LEU A 22 -5.23 -18.80 50.25
CA LEU A 22 -5.00 -17.35 50.24
C LEU A 22 -5.17 -16.81 51.66
N SER A 23 -4.17 -16.12 52.20
CA SER A 23 -4.33 -15.24 53.35
C SER A 23 -4.35 -13.79 52.89
N ALA A 24 -5.47 -13.15 53.21
CA ALA A 24 -5.76 -11.74 53.02
C ALA A 24 -4.91 -10.87 53.96
N PHE A 25 -4.47 -9.72 53.47
CA PHE A 25 -4.25 -8.55 54.32
C PHE A 25 -5.13 -7.40 53.85
N SER A 26 -6.05 -7.04 54.74
CA SER A 26 -7.00 -5.95 54.64
C SER A 26 -6.31 -4.59 54.82
N ALA A 27 -6.92 -3.61 54.18
CA ALA A 27 -6.64 -2.18 54.21
C ALA A 27 -6.48 -1.55 55.61
N SER A 28 -5.59 -0.57 55.70
CA SER A 28 -5.80 0.63 56.52
C SER A 28 -4.98 1.81 55.94
N SER A 29 -5.68 2.91 55.65
CA SER A 29 -5.12 4.23 55.30
C SER A 29 -5.13 5.15 56.55
N PRO A 30 -4.62 6.39 56.50
CA PRO A 30 -3.30 6.77 57.01
C PRO A 30 -3.37 7.79 58.17
N PRO A 31 -2.25 8.17 58.81
CA PRO A 31 -2.20 9.40 59.60
C PRO A 31 -1.39 10.53 58.95
N LYS A 32 -1.93 11.74 59.15
CA LYS A 32 -1.42 13.07 58.82
C LYS A 32 -0.32 13.53 59.80
N ARG A 33 0.64 14.33 59.30
CA ARG A 33 1.24 15.58 59.86
C ARG A 33 2.61 15.81 59.18
N ALA A 34 2.87 16.88 58.42
CA ALA A 34 2.97 18.31 58.76
C ALA A 34 4.22 18.69 59.58
N ALA A 35 5.23 19.28 58.91
CA ALA A 35 6.16 20.31 59.37
C ALA A 35 7.04 20.74 58.18
N ASN A 36 6.85 21.92 57.60
CA ASN A 36 7.50 23.19 57.94
C ASN A 36 9.02 23.21 57.69
N TYR A 37 9.43 23.81 56.56
CA TYR A 37 10.60 24.66 56.49
C TYR A 37 10.28 25.94 55.70
N THR A 38 10.34 27.06 56.40
CA THR A 38 10.39 28.42 55.89
C THR A 38 11.84 28.93 56.02
N TRP A 39 12.29 29.80 55.09
CA TRP A 39 13.13 31.00 55.30
C TRP A 39 13.40 31.65 53.91
N LYS A 40 12.73 32.78 53.60
CA LYS A 40 13.25 34.18 53.58
C LYS A 40 14.41 34.40 52.60
N SER A 41 14.21 35.02 51.43
CA SER A 41 13.97 36.46 51.11
C SER A 41 15.22 37.37 51.06
N ARG A 42 15.44 37.97 49.87
CA ARG A 42 16.05 39.29 49.51
C ARG A 42 16.28 39.27 47.99
N SER A 43 15.47 39.90 47.12
CA SER A 43 15.27 41.33 46.80
C SER A 43 16.55 42.13 46.49
N ARG A 44 16.71 42.58 45.22
CA ARG A 44 16.48 43.98 44.78
C ARG A 44 16.73 44.22 43.26
N TYR A 45 15.76 44.91 42.64
CA TYR A 45 15.76 45.96 41.57
C TYR A 45 16.82 45.95 40.44
N SER A 46 16.48 46.20 39.16
CA SER A 46 15.93 47.47 38.64
C SER A 46 15.31 47.37 37.22
N ALA A 47 14.19 48.09 37.03
CA ALA A 47 13.58 48.80 35.87
C ALA A 47 13.96 48.41 34.41
N SER A 48 13.06 48.39 33.40
CA SER A 48 11.92 49.27 33.11
C SER A 48 11.03 48.69 31.99
N THR A 49 9.72 48.94 32.10
CA THR A 49 8.67 48.72 31.08
C THR A 49 8.59 49.96 30.14
N PRO A 50 7.87 49.92 28.98
CA PRO A 50 6.41 49.95 29.01
C PRO A 50 5.66 49.05 28.03
N LEU A 51 4.57 48.54 28.59
CA LEU A 51 3.34 48.05 27.99
C LEU A 51 2.75 49.09 27.00
N ARG A 52 2.25 48.63 25.85
CA ARG A 52 1.17 49.31 25.13
C ARG A 52 -0.02 48.37 24.96
N LEU A 53 -1.05 48.69 25.72
CA LEU A 53 -2.43 48.23 25.59
C LEU A 53 -3.04 48.89 24.34
N ARG A 54 -3.62 48.12 23.41
CA ARG A 54 -4.58 48.64 22.44
C ARG A 54 -5.81 47.75 22.40
N LEU A 55 -6.93 48.36 22.78
CA LEU A 55 -8.28 47.81 22.79
C LEU A 55 -8.83 47.64 21.36
N LEU A 56 -9.76 46.69 21.29
CA LEU A 56 -10.67 46.27 20.23
C LEU A 56 -11.36 47.39 19.40
N LEU A 57 -11.48 47.17 18.09
CA LEU A 57 -12.73 47.28 17.32
C LEU A 57 -12.59 46.51 15.97
N PRO A 58 -13.65 45.88 15.43
CA PRO A 58 -13.58 45.05 14.23
C PRO A 58 -13.77 45.88 12.96
N LEU A 59 -12.91 45.67 11.96
CA LEU A 59 -13.07 46.27 10.64
C LEU A 59 -13.93 45.34 9.77
N PHE A 60 -15.18 45.74 9.55
CA PHE A 60 -16.04 45.22 8.49
C PHE A 60 -15.41 45.55 7.14
N ILE A 61 -14.96 44.54 6.38
CA ILE A 61 -14.70 44.69 4.95
C ILE A 61 -15.99 44.33 4.22
N LEU A 62 -16.71 45.37 3.80
CA LEU A 62 -17.83 45.29 2.88
C LEU A 62 -17.26 45.04 1.46
N LEU A 63 -17.34 43.79 0.98
CA LEU A 63 -17.17 43.51 -0.45
C LEU A 63 -18.48 43.93 -1.15
N GLU A 64 -18.48 45.14 -1.70
CA GLU A 64 -19.49 45.60 -2.66
C GLU A 64 -19.52 44.64 -3.86
N ILE A 65 -20.58 43.84 -3.96
CA ILE A 65 -20.96 43.17 -5.20
C ILE A 65 -21.51 44.25 -6.13
N ARG A 66 -20.69 44.74 -7.06
CA ARG A 66 -21.19 45.53 -8.20
C ARG A 66 -21.76 44.57 -9.25
N PRO A 67 -23.01 44.78 -9.72
CA PRO A 67 -23.58 43.97 -10.79
C PRO A 67 -22.85 44.28 -12.11
N VAL A 68 -22.23 43.26 -12.70
CA VAL A 68 -21.72 43.37 -14.07
C VAL A 68 -22.92 43.34 -15.02
N LYS A 69 -22.99 44.39 -15.84
CA LYS A 69 -24.02 44.66 -16.85
C LYS A 69 -24.19 43.46 -17.79
N ALA A 70 -25.45 43.10 -18.00
CA ALA A 70 -25.89 42.24 -19.10
C ALA A 70 -25.41 42.82 -20.44
N PHE A 71 -24.61 42.05 -21.18
CA PHE A 71 -24.34 42.29 -22.58
C PHE A 71 -25.35 41.48 -23.39
N THR A 72 -26.22 42.20 -24.09
CA THR A 72 -27.26 41.67 -24.96
C THR A 72 -26.80 41.61 -26.41
N SER A 73 -27.21 40.53 -27.09
CA SER A 73 -27.38 40.32 -28.54
C SER A 73 -26.20 39.73 -29.36
N PRO A 74 -26.47 39.05 -30.49
CA PRO A 74 -27.63 38.19 -30.81
C PRO A 74 -27.21 36.81 -31.36
N PHE A 75 -27.96 35.77 -30.95
CA PHE A 75 -27.96 34.45 -31.59
C PHE A 75 -28.70 34.50 -32.95
N PRO A 76 -28.23 33.79 -33.99
CA PRO A 76 -29.09 33.36 -35.08
C PRO A 76 -29.81 32.06 -34.71
N ARG A 77 -31.14 32.11 -34.83
CA ARG A 77 -32.07 30.98 -34.72
C ARG A 77 -31.83 29.98 -35.87
N TYR A 78 -31.75 28.69 -35.57
CA TYR A 78 -32.16 27.64 -36.52
C TYR A 78 -33.08 26.63 -35.85
N ARG A 79 -34.16 26.35 -36.60
CA ARG A 79 -35.38 25.62 -36.23
C ARG A 79 -35.12 24.14 -35.99
N PHE A 80 -35.66 23.62 -34.89
CA PHE A 80 -35.98 22.19 -34.75
C PHE A 80 -37.17 21.84 -35.65
N HIS A 81 -37.01 20.85 -36.52
CA HIS A 81 -38.13 20.11 -37.12
C HIS A 81 -38.39 18.88 -36.26
N SER A 82 -39.50 18.90 -35.54
CA SER A 82 -40.15 17.71 -34.97
C SER A 82 -40.91 16.99 -36.09
N ALA A 83 -40.56 15.74 -36.36
CA ALA A 83 -41.43 14.82 -37.09
C ALA A 83 -41.81 13.67 -36.15
N PHE A 84 -43.05 13.73 -35.68
CA PHE A 84 -43.77 12.60 -35.13
C PHE A 84 -44.02 11.58 -36.25
N SER A 85 -43.81 10.29 -35.97
CA SER A 85 -44.50 9.20 -36.67
C SER A 85 -44.88 8.13 -35.66
N LEU A 86 -46.19 7.92 -35.53
CA LEU A 86 -46.84 6.80 -34.85
C LEU A 86 -46.79 5.57 -35.76
N GLY A 87 -46.52 4.38 -35.20
CA GLY A 87 -46.62 3.15 -35.98
C GLY A 87 -46.35 1.85 -35.24
N SER A 88 -47.31 1.43 -34.40
CA SER A 88 -47.73 0.04 -34.12
C SER A 88 -46.73 -1.00 -33.56
N ALA A 89 -47.07 -1.47 -32.35
CA ALA A 89 -46.58 -2.69 -31.72
C ALA A 89 -47.04 -3.98 -32.44
N ARG A 90 -46.24 -5.05 -32.35
CA ARG A 90 -46.72 -6.44 -32.25
C ARG A 90 -45.71 -7.31 -31.50
N ILE A 91 -46.21 -7.91 -30.42
CA ILE A 91 -45.63 -9.00 -29.64
C ILE A 91 -45.87 -10.33 -30.39
N ARG A 92 -44.90 -11.26 -30.36
CA ARG A 92 -45.18 -12.71 -30.26
C ARG A 92 -43.96 -13.50 -29.76
N LEU A 93 -44.28 -14.56 -29.01
CA LEU A 93 -43.45 -15.42 -28.18
C LEU A 93 -42.76 -16.57 -28.97
N ASN A 94 -41.64 -17.03 -28.40
CA ASN A 94 -40.88 -18.30 -28.53
C ASN A 94 -41.71 -19.58 -28.81
N PRO A 95 -41.15 -20.71 -29.34
CA PRO A 95 -40.14 -21.56 -28.62
C PRO A 95 -39.17 -22.52 -29.40
N TRP A 96 -38.04 -22.87 -28.74
CA TRP A 96 -37.26 -24.15 -28.74
C TRP A 96 -36.56 -24.57 -30.07
N SER A 97 -35.39 -25.23 -30.18
CA SER A 97 -34.66 -26.26 -29.39
C SER A 97 -33.20 -26.45 -29.91
N LEU A 98 -32.28 -26.83 -29.01
CA LEU A 98 -30.91 -27.40 -29.23
C LEU A 98 -30.96 -28.83 -29.88
N PRO A 99 -29.86 -29.63 -30.09
CA PRO A 99 -28.39 -29.45 -29.89
C PRO A 99 -27.45 -30.07 -31.01
N ALA A 100 -26.13 -30.01 -30.73
CA ALA A 100 -25.12 -31.08 -30.88
C ALA A 100 -24.20 -31.20 -32.14
N SER A 101 -22.89 -30.98 -31.87
CA SER A 101 -21.67 -31.76 -32.22
C SER A 101 -21.47 -32.34 -33.63
N THR A 102 -20.24 -32.25 -34.17
CA THR A 102 -19.45 -33.38 -34.74
C THR A 102 -18.00 -32.98 -35.13
N LEU A 103 -17.06 -33.73 -34.55
CA LEU A 103 -15.74 -34.24 -34.95
C LEU A 103 -14.70 -33.50 -35.84
N ILE A 104 -13.46 -33.74 -35.39
CA ILE A 104 -12.13 -33.66 -35.99
C ILE A 104 -11.87 -34.86 -36.94
N MET A 105 -10.94 -34.67 -37.91
CA MET A 105 -10.07 -35.60 -38.70
C MET A 105 -10.17 -35.30 -40.21
N ASN A 106 -9.15 -35.34 -41.06
CA ASN A 106 -7.72 -35.69 -41.00
C ASN A 106 -6.99 -35.03 -42.21
N GLU A 107 -5.66 -35.01 -42.14
CA GLU A 107 -4.70 -34.61 -43.18
C GLU A 107 -4.85 -35.34 -44.53
N GLU A 108 -4.55 -34.61 -45.61
CA GLU A 108 -3.94 -35.17 -46.83
C GLU A 108 -2.66 -34.40 -47.15
N VAL A 109 -1.56 -35.15 -47.25
CA VAL A 109 -0.22 -34.72 -47.62
C VAL A 109 -0.06 -34.92 -49.13
N GLU A 110 -0.02 -33.83 -49.90
CA GLU A 110 0.48 -33.86 -51.27
C GLU A 110 1.89 -33.25 -51.34
N THR A 111 2.83 -34.09 -51.78
CA THR A 111 4.19 -33.68 -52.10
C THR A 111 4.23 -33.19 -53.55
N ASN A 112 4.63 -31.93 -53.77
CA ASN A 112 5.02 -31.50 -55.11
C ASN A 112 6.24 -30.58 -55.05
N THR A 113 7.34 -31.13 -55.54
CA THR A 113 8.65 -30.50 -55.71
C THR A 113 8.67 -29.68 -56.99
N LYS A 114 8.65 -28.34 -56.88
CA LYS A 114 9.17 -27.47 -57.94
C LYS A 114 9.98 -26.31 -57.37
N SER A 115 11.23 -26.29 -57.82
CA SER A 115 12.24 -25.27 -57.65
C SER A 115 11.79 -23.91 -58.19
N GLY A 116 11.82 -22.91 -57.32
CA GLY A 116 11.70 -21.50 -57.65
C GLY A 116 12.03 -20.70 -56.40
N LEU A 117 13.08 -19.87 -56.45
CA LEU A 117 13.44 -18.98 -55.34
C LEU A 117 12.21 -18.17 -54.90
N PRO A 118 11.83 -18.18 -53.62
CA PRO A 118 10.73 -17.34 -53.16
C PRO A 118 11.16 -15.87 -53.25
N ALA A 119 10.29 -15.06 -53.86
CA ALA A 119 10.34 -13.60 -53.81
C ALA A 119 10.53 -13.13 -52.35
N PRO A 120 11.18 -11.97 -52.12
CA PRO A 120 11.37 -11.46 -50.77
C PRO A 120 10.02 -11.45 -50.06
N ILE A 121 9.96 -12.18 -48.95
CA ILE A 121 8.83 -12.19 -48.03
C ILE A 121 8.54 -10.73 -47.76
N LYS A 122 7.41 -10.22 -48.28
CA LYS A 122 6.86 -8.95 -47.81
C LYS A 122 6.75 -9.13 -46.31
N ASP A 123 7.59 -8.39 -45.60
CA ASP A 123 7.55 -8.24 -44.17
C ASP A 123 6.08 -8.13 -43.78
N LYS A 124 5.54 -9.18 -43.15
CA LYS A 124 4.24 -9.11 -42.51
C LYS A 124 4.48 -8.20 -41.33
N SER A 125 4.43 -6.89 -41.61
CA SER A 125 4.39 -5.85 -40.61
C SER A 125 3.44 -6.34 -39.53
N VAL A 126 4.01 -6.60 -38.36
CA VAL A 126 3.26 -6.80 -37.12
C VAL A 126 2.12 -5.79 -37.13
N PRO A 127 0.84 -6.19 -36.94
CA PRO A 127 -0.26 -5.24 -37.00
C PRO A 127 0.11 -4.06 -36.10
N LEU A 128 0.10 -2.85 -36.65
CA LEU A 128 0.25 -1.62 -35.87
C LEU A 128 -0.75 -1.75 -34.73
N THR A 129 -0.27 -2.02 -33.52
CA THR A 129 -1.11 -2.04 -32.33
C THR A 129 -1.73 -0.66 -32.26
N ASP A 130 -3.05 -0.57 -32.38
CA ASP A 130 -3.75 0.70 -32.28
C ASP A 130 -3.45 1.30 -30.91
N THR A 131 -2.53 2.26 -30.88
CA THR A 131 -2.09 2.97 -29.67
C THR A 131 -2.91 4.23 -29.43
N SER A 132 -3.93 4.51 -30.26
CA SER A 132 -4.80 5.67 -30.08
C SER A 132 -5.61 5.55 -28.80
N LEU A 133 -5.72 6.64 -28.05
CA LEU A 133 -6.60 6.72 -26.87
C LEU A 133 -7.91 7.46 -27.16
N LYS A 134 -8.16 7.83 -28.43
CA LYS A 134 -9.33 8.61 -28.84
C LYS A 134 -10.67 8.05 -28.30
N PRO A 135 -10.98 6.74 -28.39
CA PRO A 135 -12.27 6.23 -27.90
C PRO A 135 -12.47 6.45 -26.39
N PHE A 136 -11.41 6.28 -25.60
CA PHE A 136 -11.45 6.49 -24.15
C PHE A 136 -11.53 7.97 -23.79
N LEU A 137 -10.87 8.83 -24.58
CA LEU A 137 -10.95 10.28 -24.43
C LEU A 137 -12.36 10.79 -24.75
N GLU A 138 -13.03 10.29 -25.78
CA GLU A 138 -14.41 10.68 -26.11
C GLU A 138 -15.37 10.36 -24.95
N HIS A 139 -15.24 9.19 -24.33
CA HIS A 139 -16.03 8.82 -23.15
C HIS A 139 -15.76 9.73 -21.95
N ILE A 140 -14.50 9.99 -21.60
CA ILE A 140 -14.17 10.78 -20.41
C ILE A 140 -14.47 12.27 -20.60
N ILE A 141 -14.34 12.80 -21.83
CA ILE A 141 -14.71 14.18 -22.17
C ILE A 141 -16.23 14.38 -22.04
N ALA A 142 -17.03 13.35 -22.34
CA ALA A 142 -18.47 13.37 -22.10
C ALA A 142 -18.85 13.30 -20.61
N GLY A 143 -17.87 13.19 -19.70
CA GLY A 143 -18.07 13.10 -18.25
C GLY A 143 -18.39 11.69 -17.75
N ALA A 144 -18.32 10.67 -18.60
CA ALA A 144 -18.57 9.29 -18.22
C ALA A 144 -17.36 8.65 -17.52
N SER A 145 -17.62 7.69 -16.63
CA SER A 145 -16.60 6.78 -16.11
C SER A 145 -16.27 5.69 -17.14
N LEU A 146 -15.03 5.23 -17.14
CA LEU A 146 -14.60 4.10 -17.94
C LEU A 146 -14.85 2.79 -17.18
N SER A 147 -15.18 1.72 -17.92
CA SER A 147 -15.21 0.38 -17.32
C SER A 147 -13.79 -0.08 -16.99
N SER A 148 -13.65 -1.08 -16.11
CA SER A 148 -12.33 -1.66 -15.78
C SER A 148 -11.60 -2.15 -17.04
N SER A 149 -12.33 -2.82 -17.95
CA SER A 149 -11.79 -3.30 -19.23
C SER A 149 -11.37 -2.18 -20.17
N ASP A 150 -12.10 -1.06 -20.20
CA ASP A 150 -11.73 0.09 -21.02
C ASP A 150 -10.45 0.74 -20.50
N VAL A 151 -10.32 0.91 -19.18
CA VAL A 151 -9.09 1.45 -18.61
C VAL A 151 -7.92 0.50 -18.80
N GLU A 152 -8.13 -0.80 -18.63
CA GLU A 152 -7.10 -1.81 -18.88
C GLU A 152 -6.61 -1.75 -20.34
N ALA A 153 -7.53 -1.68 -21.31
CA ALA A 153 -7.19 -1.51 -22.72
C ALA A 153 -6.49 -0.18 -23.01
N ALA A 154 -6.92 0.92 -22.39
CA ALA A 154 -6.26 2.22 -22.53
C ALA A 154 -4.82 2.17 -21.98
N PHE A 155 -4.60 1.54 -20.83
CA PHE A 155 -3.29 1.44 -20.22
C PHE A 155 -2.37 0.45 -20.94
N ASP A 156 -2.90 -0.63 -21.52
CA ASP A 156 -2.14 -1.50 -22.43
C ASP A 156 -1.58 -0.68 -23.62
N ARG A 157 -2.38 0.23 -24.19
CA ARG A 157 -1.94 1.16 -25.26
C ARG A 157 -0.91 2.17 -24.76
N ILE A 158 -1.13 2.77 -23.59
CA ILE A 158 -0.18 3.72 -22.96
C ILE A 158 1.18 3.05 -22.77
N LEU A 159 1.19 1.83 -22.23
CA LEU A 159 2.40 1.06 -21.97
C LEU A 159 3.02 0.50 -23.27
N ALA A 160 2.26 0.38 -24.36
CA ALA A 160 2.78 0.09 -25.70
C ALA A 160 3.47 1.32 -26.32
N GLY A 161 2.97 2.53 -26.09
CA GLY A 161 3.59 3.78 -26.54
C GLY A 161 2.61 4.75 -27.21
N SER A 162 1.47 5.02 -26.58
CA SER A 162 0.50 6.04 -27.04
C SER A 162 1.08 7.45 -27.13
N ASP A 163 0.41 8.29 -27.93
CA ASP A 163 0.72 9.70 -28.05
C ASP A 163 0.74 10.42 -26.68
N PRO A 164 1.83 11.14 -26.33
CA PRO A 164 1.96 11.83 -25.05
C PRO A 164 0.86 12.85 -24.74
N VAL A 165 0.31 13.54 -25.75
CA VAL A 165 -0.76 14.53 -25.56
C VAL A 165 -2.04 13.82 -25.15
N GLN A 166 -2.36 12.72 -25.81
CA GLN A 166 -3.52 11.90 -25.46
C GLN A 166 -3.39 11.28 -24.06
N VAL A 167 -2.20 10.79 -23.71
CA VAL A 167 -1.94 10.25 -22.36
C VAL A 167 -2.11 11.35 -21.31
N GLY A 168 -1.53 12.54 -21.55
CA GLY A 168 -1.65 13.69 -20.66
C GLY A 168 -3.12 14.11 -20.45
N ALA A 169 -3.89 14.18 -21.55
CA ALA A 169 -5.32 14.51 -21.50
C ALA A 169 -6.11 13.48 -20.67
N LEU A 170 -5.90 12.18 -20.92
CA LEU A 170 -6.62 11.13 -20.19
C LEU A 170 -6.33 11.20 -18.68
N LEU A 171 -5.05 11.33 -18.30
CA LEU A 171 -4.65 11.40 -16.89
C LEU A 171 -5.19 12.65 -16.20
N ALA A 172 -5.20 13.80 -16.88
CA ALA A 172 -5.76 15.03 -16.34
C ALA A 172 -7.27 14.93 -16.14
N MET A 173 -7.99 14.34 -17.10
CA MET A 173 -9.45 14.17 -17.04
C MET A 173 -9.87 13.15 -15.97
N LEU A 174 -9.15 12.03 -15.84
CA LEU A 174 -9.34 11.07 -14.74
C LEU A 174 -9.19 11.76 -13.39
N ARG A 175 -8.11 12.55 -13.23
CA ARG A 175 -7.84 13.27 -11.99
C ARG A 175 -8.88 14.33 -11.67
N GLN A 176 -9.32 15.09 -12.69
CA GLN A 176 -10.28 16.18 -12.55
C GLN A 176 -11.67 15.66 -12.15
N ARG A 177 -12.11 14.53 -12.71
CA ARG A 177 -13.36 13.88 -12.31
C ARG A 177 -13.24 13.17 -10.95
N GLY A 178 -12.07 12.63 -10.65
CA GLY A 178 -11.84 11.74 -9.52
C GLY A 178 -11.89 10.29 -9.98
N GLU A 179 -10.76 9.61 -9.83
CA GLU A 179 -10.60 8.22 -10.25
C GLU A 179 -11.47 7.29 -9.38
N THR A 180 -12.20 6.36 -10.02
CA THR A 180 -12.99 5.36 -9.31
C THR A 180 -12.16 4.11 -8.99
N PRO A 181 -12.54 3.31 -7.98
CA PRO A 181 -11.88 2.03 -7.70
C PRO A 181 -11.79 1.09 -8.91
N VAL A 182 -12.85 1.02 -9.71
CA VAL A 182 -12.96 0.17 -10.92
C VAL A 182 -11.95 0.58 -11.98
N GLU A 183 -11.78 1.89 -12.18
CA GLU A 183 -10.83 2.44 -13.14
C GLU A 183 -9.39 2.21 -12.70
N ILE A 184 -9.08 2.46 -11.42
CA ILE A 184 -7.74 2.21 -10.87
C ILE A 184 -7.42 0.71 -10.95
N ALA A 185 -8.39 -0.17 -10.69
CA ALA A 185 -8.19 -1.61 -10.82
C ALA A 185 -7.84 -2.02 -12.26
N GLY A 186 -8.52 -1.44 -13.27
CA GLY A 186 -8.19 -1.67 -14.69
C GLY A 186 -6.77 -1.23 -15.04
N MET A 187 -6.37 -0.05 -14.55
CA MET A 187 -4.99 0.44 -14.67
C MET A 187 -3.97 -0.50 -14.01
N VAL A 188 -4.23 -0.95 -12.79
CA VAL A 188 -3.35 -1.86 -12.06
C VAL A 188 -3.22 -3.21 -12.76
N ARG A 189 -4.32 -3.77 -13.29
CA ARG A 189 -4.28 -5.02 -14.07
C ARG A 189 -3.38 -4.90 -15.30
N ALA A 190 -3.53 -3.84 -16.09
CA ALA A 190 -2.68 -3.58 -17.25
C ALA A 190 -1.18 -3.48 -16.87
N MET A 191 -0.87 -2.76 -15.80
CA MET A 191 0.50 -2.61 -15.32
C MET A 191 1.08 -3.93 -14.79
N LEU A 192 0.28 -4.70 -14.04
CA LEU A 192 0.68 -6.00 -13.51
C LEU A 192 0.92 -7.02 -14.63
N LYS A 193 0.22 -6.97 -15.78
CA LYS A 193 0.50 -7.83 -16.94
C LYS A 193 1.90 -7.62 -17.53
N GLN A 194 2.42 -6.40 -17.43
CA GLN A 194 3.69 -5.98 -18.06
C GLN A 194 4.90 -6.05 -17.11
N ARG A 195 4.69 -6.55 -15.88
CA ARG A 195 5.73 -6.65 -14.86
C ARG A 195 6.65 -7.85 -15.09
N TYR A 196 7.83 -7.83 -14.49
CA TYR A 196 8.59 -9.05 -14.24
C TYR A 196 8.12 -9.68 -12.93
N PRO A 197 7.47 -10.87 -12.97
CA PRO A 197 6.88 -11.47 -11.79
C PRO A 197 7.94 -12.06 -10.85
N VAL A 198 7.76 -11.85 -9.55
CA VAL A 198 8.62 -12.43 -8.51
C VAL A 198 7.88 -13.61 -7.87
N SER A 199 8.26 -14.83 -8.22
CA SER A 199 7.54 -16.03 -7.78
C SER A 199 8.11 -16.58 -6.47
N VAL A 200 7.37 -16.40 -5.37
CA VAL A 200 7.73 -16.91 -4.03
C VAL A 200 6.59 -17.76 -3.47
N THR A 201 6.93 -18.82 -2.74
CA THR A 201 5.94 -19.72 -2.15
C THR A 201 5.46 -19.25 -0.78
N GLY A 202 4.17 -19.47 -0.51
CA GLY A 202 3.55 -19.19 0.77
C GLY A 202 3.01 -17.76 0.90
N LYS A 203 2.69 -17.39 2.14
CA LYS A 203 2.12 -16.07 2.46
C LYS A 203 3.17 -14.98 2.31
N LEU A 204 2.81 -13.87 1.71
CA LEU A 204 3.67 -12.69 1.60
C LEU A 204 3.01 -11.46 2.22
N LEU A 205 3.86 -10.60 2.79
CA LEU A 205 3.54 -9.30 3.37
C LEU A 205 4.17 -8.16 2.56
N ASP A 206 3.42 -7.10 2.31
CA ASP A 206 3.94 -5.79 1.93
C ASP A 206 3.48 -4.71 2.93
N ILE A 207 4.34 -3.74 3.19
CA ILE A 207 4.04 -2.54 3.99
C ILE A 207 4.58 -1.39 3.15
N VAL A 208 3.66 -0.59 2.61
CA VAL A 208 3.97 0.37 1.56
C VAL A 208 3.05 1.58 1.66
N GLY A 209 3.57 2.75 1.32
CA GLY A 209 2.81 4.00 1.29
C GLY A 209 2.67 4.55 -0.13
N THR A 210 1.65 5.36 -0.33
CA THR A 210 1.54 6.20 -1.53
C THR A 210 2.64 7.28 -1.59
N GLY A 211 3.22 7.64 -0.44
CA GLY A 211 4.15 8.75 -0.28
C GLY A 211 3.51 10.11 -0.57
N GLY A 212 4.31 11.17 -0.49
CA GLY A 212 3.84 12.52 -0.85
C GLY A 212 2.92 13.18 0.20
N ASP A 213 3.02 12.74 1.45
CA ASP A 213 2.47 13.41 2.64
C ASP A 213 3.18 14.75 2.95
N GLY A 214 4.42 14.93 2.49
CA GLY A 214 5.21 16.14 2.71
C GLY A 214 5.85 16.22 4.11
N ALA A 215 5.80 15.14 4.88
CA ALA A 215 6.25 15.13 6.27
C ALA A 215 7.77 14.93 6.42
N HIS A 216 8.41 14.33 5.41
CA HIS A 216 9.85 14.03 5.40
C HIS A 216 10.29 13.26 6.65
N THR A 217 9.52 12.24 7.02
CA THR A 217 9.83 11.31 8.10
C THR A 217 10.99 10.38 7.72
N ILE A 218 11.50 9.63 8.70
CA ILE A 218 12.34 8.46 8.40
C ILE A 218 11.57 7.44 7.53
N ASN A 219 12.27 6.48 6.90
CA ASN A 219 11.63 5.45 6.09
C ASN A 219 10.91 4.37 6.95
N ILE A 220 9.80 4.74 7.59
CA ILE A 220 9.05 3.93 8.56
C ILE A 220 8.65 2.57 7.97
N SER A 221 7.93 2.53 6.85
CA SER A 221 7.55 1.26 6.21
C SER A 221 8.73 0.38 5.77
N THR A 222 9.93 0.95 5.56
CA THR A 222 11.13 0.15 5.25
C THR A 222 11.64 -0.55 6.51
N ALA A 223 11.78 0.18 7.61
CA ALA A 223 12.17 -0.40 8.89
C ALA A 223 11.13 -1.39 9.44
N ALA A 224 9.84 -1.09 9.23
CA ALA A 224 8.73 -1.95 9.64
C ALA A 224 8.75 -3.30 8.92
N ILE A 225 9.12 -3.35 7.63
CA ILE A 225 9.29 -4.60 6.88
C ILE A 225 10.42 -5.46 7.46
N ILE A 226 11.55 -4.84 7.79
CA ILE A 226 12.69 -5.55 8.40
C ILE A 226 12.28 -6.14 9.75
N LEU A 227 11.58 -5.35 10.57
CA LEU A 227 11.08 -5.80 11.87
C LEU A 227 10.04 -6.92 11.73
N ALA A 228 9.08 -6.80 10.81
CA ALA A 228 8.09 -7.85 10.55
C ALA A 228 8.76 -9.15 10.07
N ALA A 229 9.78 -9.06 9.22
CA ALA A 229 10.57 -10.22 8.80
C ALA A 229 11.36 -10.85 9.95
N ALA A 230 11.91 -10.05 10.87
CA ALA A 230 12.54 -10.53 12.09
C ALA A 230 11.55 -11.22 13.05
N CYS A 231 10.27 -10.85 12.99
CA CYS A 231 9.17 -11.53 13.67
C CYS A 231 8.66 -12.79 12.93
N GLY A 232 9.23 -13.14 11.77
CA GLY A 232 8.91 -14.37 11.02
C GLY A 232 7.96 -14.22 9.84
N CYS A 233 7.57 -13.01 9.45
CA CYS A 233 6.82 -12.79 8.20
C CYS A 233 7.72 -12.98 6.98
N LYS A 234 7.21 -13.53 5.88
CA LYS A 234 7.86 -13.38 4.57
C LYS A 234 7.45 -12.06 3.94
N ALA A 235 8.39 -11.14 3.78
CA ALA A 235 8.14 -9.78 3.33
C ALA A 235 8.66 -9.56 1.89
N ALA A 236 7.77 -9.11 1.02
CA ALA A 236 8.08 -8.75 -0.36
C ALA A 236 7.74 -7.28 -0.56
N LYS A 237 8.68 -6.38 -0.27
CA LYS A 237 8.44 -4.93 -0.32
C LYS A 237 8.60 -4.40 -1.73
N LEU A 238 7.58 -3.75 -2.28
CA LEU A 238 7.74 -2.91 -3.46
C LEU A 238 8.18 -1.50 -3.05
N GLY A 239 9.14 -0.93 -3.78
CA GLY A 239 9.52 0.46 -3.53
C GLY A 239 10.23 1.13 -4.68
N ASN A 240 10.54 2.41 -4.48
CA ASN A 240 11.17 3.24 -5.49
C ASN A 240 12.10 4.27 -4.83
N ARG A 241 12.88 4.96 -5.67
CA ARG A 241 13.60 6.17 -5.27
C ARG A 241 12.62 7.31 -5.06
N SER A 242 13.01 8.28 -4.24
CA SER A 242 12.12 9.41 -3.98
C SER A 242 11.93 10.31 -5.21
N VAL A 243 10.73 10.89 -5.31
CA VAL A 243 10.41 11.94 -6.29
C VAL A 243 10.14 13.29 -5.58
N SER A 244 9.84 13.28 -4.27
CA SER A 244 9.42 14.46 -3.51
C SER A 244 9.99 14.57 -2.09
N SER A 245 10.50 13.48 -1.50
CA SER A 245 11.25 13.48 -0.24
C SER A 245 12.76 13.51 -0.49
N LYS A 246 13.55 13.73 0.56
CA LYS A 246 15.03 13.67 0.47
C LYS A 246 15.57 12.25 0.31
N CYS A 247 14.80 11.22 0.67
CA CYS A 247 15.23 9.83 0.67
C CYS A 247 14.04 8.88 0.51
N GLY A 248 14.06 8.05 -0.55
CA GLY A 248 13.09 7.00 -0.80
C GLY A 248 13.51 5.67 -0.19
N SER A 249 12.65 4.64 -0.30
CA SER A 249 12.96 3.31 0.24
C SER A 249 14.15 2.67 -0.48
N ALA A 250 14.26 2.84 -1.80
CA ALA A 250 15.42 2.36 -2.54
C ALA A 250 16.72 3.08 -2.14
N ASP A 251 16.66 4.40 -1.94
CA ASP A 251 17.84 5.21 -1.61
C ASP A 251 18.45 4.81 -0.25
N VAL A 252 17.60 4.58 0.76
CA VAL A 252 18.07 4.14 2.08
C VAL A 252 18.56 2.68 2.07
N LEU A 253 17.90 1.78 1.36
CA LEU A 253 18.30 0.37 1.29
C LEU A 253 19.63 0.19 0.56
N GLU A 254 19.83 0.92 -0.54
CA GLU A 254 21.11 0.98 -1.25
C GLU A 254 22.22 1.48 -0.32
N THR A 255 21.98 2.55 0.43
CA THR A 255 22.94 3.09 1.39
C THR A 255 23.24 2.12 2.53
N LEU A 256 22.27 1.30 2.95
CA LEU A 256 22.46 0.25 3.96
C LEU A 256 23.29 -0.94 3.43
N GLY A 257 23.43 -1.08 2.11
CA GLY A 257 24.20 -2.13 1.44
C GLY A 257 23.35 -3.21 0.75
N ILE A 258 22.04 -3.03 0.63
CA ILE A 258 21.20 -3.94 -0.17
C ILE A 258 21.43 -3.66 -1.66
N ASP A 259 21.60 -4.72 -2.46
CA ASP A 259 21.69 -4.55 -3.90
C ASP A 259 20.33 -4.25 -4.54
N MET A 260 20.22 -3.12 -5.25
CA MET A 260 18.98 -2.67 -5.89
C MET A 260 18.75 -3.24 -7.30
N GLU A 261 19.75 -3.92 -7.86
CA GLU A 261 19.76 -4.40 -9.25
C GLU A 261 19.48 -5.91 -9.36
N LEU A 262 19.09 -6.56 -8.26
CA LEU A 262 18.68 -7.97 -8.30
C LEU A 262 17.55 -8.20 -9.30
N THR A 263 17.64 -9.28 -10.07
CA THR A 263 16.56 -9.71 -10.97
C THR A 263 15.35 -10.21 -10.19
N ALA A 264 14.22 -10.42 -10.87
CA ALA A 264 13.00 -10.92 -10.23
C ALA A 264 13.22 -12.30 -9.57
N GLU A 265 14.02 -13.16 -10.20
CA GLU A 265 14.40 -14.48 -9.72
C GLU A 265 15.30 -14.38 -8.48
N GLN A 266 16.29 -13.49 -8.51
CA GLN A 266 17.19 -13.27 -7.36
C GLN A 266 16.44 -12.65 -6.17
N VAL A 267 15.48 -11.75 -6.41
CA VAL A 267 14.61 -11.24 -5.35
C VAL A 267 13.80 -12.38 -4.72
N ALA A 268 13.26 -13.30 -5.52
CA ALA A 268 12.55 -14.46 -5.01
C ALA A 268 13.45 -15.34 -4.14
N GLU A 269 14.66 -15.64 -4.61
CA GLU A 269 15.65 -16.41 -3.85
C GLU A 269 16.04 -15.71 -2.53
N CYS A 270 16.20 -14.40 -2.54
CA CYS A 270 16.47 -13.60 -1.35
C CYS A 270 15.33 -13.69 -0.32
N ILE A 271 14.08 -13.64 -0.77
CA ILE A 271 12.90 -13.79 0.11
C ILE A 271 12.83 -15.20 0.68
N GLU A 272 13.04 -16.24 -0.12
CA GLU A 272 13.01 -17.62 0.37
C GLU A 272 14.14 -17.91 1.37
N THR A 273 15.30 -17.28 1.18
CA THR A 273 16.47 -17.48 2.05
C THR A 273 16.37 -16.71 3.36
N THR A 274 16.00 -15.43 3.29
CA THR A 274 16.10 -14.51 4.45
C THR A 274 14.74 -14.14 5.04
N GLY A 275 13.65 -14.44 4.34
CA GLY A 275 12.30 -13.98 4.67
C GLY A 275 12.02 -12.55 4.22
N VAL A 276 12.94 -11.85 3.55
CA VAL A 276 12.72 -10.47 3.09
C VAL A 276 13.38 -10.20 1.73
N GLY A 277 12.72 -9.37 0.92
CA GLY A 277 13.26 -8.88 -0.34
C GLY A 277 12.64 -7.56 -0.76
N PHE A 278 13.35 -6.86 -1.64
CA PHE A 278 12.94 -5.58 -2.19
C PHE A 278 12.82 -5.66 -3.70
N MET A 279 11.64 -5.33 -4.18
CA MET A 279 11.36 -5.19 -5.61
C MET A 279 11.54 -3.72 -5.97
N PHE A 280 12.66 -3.40 -6.63
CA PHE A 280 12.89 -2.04 -7.10
C PHE A 280 12.01 -1.75 -8.32
N ALA A 281 11.10 -0.79 -8.22
CA ALA A 281 10.06 -0.57 -9.23
C ALA A 281 10.58 -0.41 -10.67
N PRO A 282 11.69 0.30 -10.96
CA PRO A 282 12.24 0.36 -12.32
C PRO A 282 12.72 -0.98 -12.90
N VAL A 283 13.11 -1.93 -12.04
CA VAL A 283 13.52 -3.28 -12.45
C VAL A 283 12.30 -4.15 -12.73
N VAL A 284 11.32 -4.18 -11.82
CA VAL A 284 10.16 -5.07 -11.95
C VAL A 284 9.02 -4.51 -12.81
N HIS A 285 8.99 -3.19 -13.07
CA HIS A 285 8.01 -2.51 -13.94
C HIS A 285 8.71 -1.68 -15.03
N PRO A 286 9.49 -2.30 -15.93
CA PRO A 286 10.37 -1.58 -16.86
C PRO A 286 9.60 -0.72 -17.89
N THR A 287 8.34 -1.06 -18.18
CA THR A 287 7.48 -0.29 -19.10
C THR A 287 7.14 1.10 -18.56
N MET A 288 7.28 1.32 -17.24
CA MET A 288 7.06 2.62 -16.60
C MET A 288 7.99 3.73 -17.09
N LYS A 289 9.14 3.39 -17.67
CA LYS A 289 10.04 4.38 -18.29
C LYS A 289 9.38 5.16 -19.43
N LYS A 290 8.38 4.57 -20.10
CA LYS A 290 7.65 5.23 -21.21
C LYS A 290 6.75 6.37 -20.72
N VAL A 291 6.16 6.22 -19.52
CA VAL A 291 5.27 7.23 -18.94
C VAL A 291 5.99 8.25 -18.05
N ALA A 292 7.23 7.98 -17.65
CA ALA A 292 8.00 8.87 -16.79
C ALA A 292 8.19 10.29 -17.37
N PRO A 293 8.53 10.49 -18.66
CA PRO A 293 8.63 11.83 -19.25
C PRO A 293 7.29 12.58 -19.22
N ILE A 294 6.18 11.89 -19.47
CA ILE A 294 4.83 12.45 -19.47
C ILE A 294 4.46 12.93 -18.06
N ARG A 295 4.69 12.08 -17.04
CA ARG A 295 4.46 12.45 -15.64
C ARG A 295 5.30 13.66 -15.22
N LYS A 296 6.56 13.71 -15.64
CA LYS A 296 7.45 14.85 -15.38
C LYS A 296 6.94 16.13 -16.04
N ALA A 297 6.48 16.05 -17.29
CA ALA A 297 5.94 17.19 -18.04
C ALA A 297 4.61 17.70 -17.45
N LEU A 298 3.72 16.80 -17.01
CA LEU A 298 2.47 17.17 -16.34
C LEU A 298 2.71 17.90 -15.02
N GLY A 299 3.72 17.48 -14.23
CA GLY A 299 4.10 18.15 -12.98
C GLY A 299 3.04 18.13 -11.87
N VAL A 300 1.94 17.39 -12.05
CA VAL A 300 0.81 17.30 -11.10
C VAL A 300 0.53 15.85 -10.72
N ARG A 301 -0.15 15.66 -9.58
CA ARG A 301 -0.54 14.31 -9.12
C ARG A 301 -1.63 13.74 -10.03
N THR A 302 -1.48 12.47 -10.39
CA THR A 302 -2.43 11.69 -11.21
C THR A 302 -2.68 10.33 -10.53
N ALA A 303 -3.48 9.46 -11.16
CA ALA A 303 -3.63 8.06 -10.74
C ALA A 303 -2.28 7.35 -10.48
N PHE A 304 -1.23 7.69 -11.23
CA PHE A 304 0.12 7.13 -11.01
C PHE A 304 0.71 7.40 -9.61
N ASN A 305 0.21 8.39 -8.88
CA ASN A 305 0.66 8.70 -7.52
C ASN A 305 0.01 7.80 -6.45
N ILE A 306 -1.05 7.05 -6.79
CA ILE A 306 -1.78 6.22 -5.83
C ILE A 306 -1.70 4.71 -6.16
N VAL A 307 -1.31 4.35 -7.39
CA VAL A 307 -1.19 2.93 -7.79
C VAL A 307 0.04 2.21 -7.25
N GLY A 308 1.10 2.91 -6.84
CA GLY A 308 2.36 2.30 -6.42
C GLY A 308 2.17 1.13 -5.45
N PRO A 309 1.45 1.33 -4.32
CA PRO A 309 1.10 0.28 -3.37
C PRO A 309 0.37 -0.96 -3.93
N LEU A 310 -0.27 -0.84 -5.10
CA LEU A 310 -1.11 -1.89 -5.69
C LEU A 310 -0.35 -2.76 -6.72
N LEU A 311 0.92 -2.46 -6.96
CA LEU A 311 1.71 -3.03 -8.05
C LEU A 311 2.74 -4.06 -7.60
N ASN A 312 2.57 -4.65 -6.40
CA ASN A 312 3.51 -5.60 -5.84
C ASN A 312 3.78 -6.77 -6.82
N ALA A 313 5.03 -6.90 -7.29
CA ALA A 313 5.35 -7.83 -8.36
C ALA A 313 5.32 -9.30 -7.94
N ALA A 314 5.46 -9.56 -6.62
CA ALA A 314 5.30 -10.87 -6.00
C ALA A 314 3.84 -11.21 -5.69
N GLY A 315 2.91 -10.27 -5.88
CA GLY A 315 1.49 -10.47 -5.63
C GLY A 315 1.15 -10.68 -4.16
N ALA A 316 1.83 -9.96 -3.25
CA ALA A 316 1.63 -10.11 -1.81
C ALA A 316 0.14 -10.09 -1.40
N GLN A 317 -0.28 -11.12 -0.66
CA GLN A 317 -1.68 -11.29 -0.27
C GLN A 317 -2.03 -10.54 1.02
N HIS A 318 -1.02 -10.16 1.81
CA HIS A 318 -1.22 -9.39 3.03
C HIS A 318 -0.54 -8.03 2.86
N ALA A 319 -1.27 -6.95 3.11
CA ALA A 319 -0.76 -5.62 2.83
C ALA A 319 -1.13 -4.59 3.91
N VAL A 320 -0.18 -3.73 4.24
CA VAL A 320 -0.44 -2.46 4.92
C VAL A 320 -0.18 -1.35 3.92
N VAL A 321 -1.21 -0.56 3.60
CA VAL A 321 -1.20 0.46 2.58
C VAL A 321 -1.45 1.84 3.18
N GLY A 322 -0.40 2.65 3.22
CA GLY A 322 -0.44 4.04 3.64
C GLY A 322 -1.02 4.98 2.60
N VAL A 323 -1.91 5.91 2.99
CA VAL A 323 -2.40 6.98 2.13
C VAL A 323 -2.14 8.39 2.67
N PHE A 324 -1.67 9.29 1.81
CA PHE A 324 -1.42 10.70 2.19
C PHE A 324 -2.69 11.54 2.37
N GLN A 325 -3.87 11.02 1.99
CA GLN A 325 -5.15 11.71 2.07
C GLN A 325 -6.24 10.74 2.50
N GLU A 326 -7.06 11.13 3.47
CA GLU A 326 -8.13 10.30 4.04
C GLU A 326 -9.12 9.77 2.98
N ARG A 327 -9.49 10.57 1.97
CA ARG A 327 -10.37 10.13 0.87
C ARG A 327 -9.86 8.88 0.13
N LEU A 328 -8.55 8.63 0.15
CA LEU A 328 -7.93 7.51 -0.56
C LEU A 328 -8.10 6.18 0.18
N LEU A 329 -8.50 6.20 1.46
CA LEU A 329 -8.84 5.00 2.24
C LEU A 329 -9.87 4.16 1.49
N ASP A 330 -10.99 4.79 1.12
CA ASP A 330 -12.10 4.14 0.40
C ASP A 330 -11.71 3.73 -1.01
N VAL A 331 -10.95 4.60 -1.70
CA VAL A 331 -10.54 4.37 -3.08
C VAL A 331 -9.64 3.15 -3.18
N LEU A 332 -8.57 3.08 -2.37
CA LEU A 332 -7.64 1.95 -2.41
C LEU A 332 -8.24 0.67 -1.84
N ALA A 333 -9.07 0.75 -0.79
CA ALA A 333 -9.76 -0.43 -0.27
C ALA A 333 -10.72 -1.01 -1.32
N GLY A 334 -11.51 -0.17 -1.98
CA GLY A 334 -12.35 -0.60 -3.11
C GLY A 334 -11.51 -1.18 -4.24
N THR A 335 -10.39 -0.55 -4.58
CA THR A 335 -9.53 -1.00 -5.68
C THR A 335 -8.93 -2.37 -5.40
N LEU A 336 -8.44 -2.61 -4.18
CA LEU A 336 -7.93 -3.92 -3.75
C LEU A 336 -9.03 -4.99 -3.80
N GLY A 337 -10.26 -4.62 -3.43
CA GLY A 337 -11.44 -5.47 -3.57
C GLY A 337 -11.69 -5.88 -5.03
N GLU A 338 -11.67 -4.91 -5.95
CA GLU A 338 -11.84 -5.12 -7.39
C GLU A 338 -10.70 -5.91 -8.04
N ILE A 339 -9.46 -5.72 -7.59
CA ILE A 339 -8.30 -6.49 -8.07
C ILE A 339 -8.41 -7.95 -7.62
N GLY A 340 -8.87 -8.19 -6.38
CA GLY A 340 -9.18 -9.55 -5.92
C GLY A 340 -7.95 -10.41 -5.61
N THR A 341 -6.84 -9.83 -5.16
CA THR A 341 -5.58 -10.56 -4.88
C THR A 341 -5.15 -10.60 -3.42
N VAL A 342 -5.71 -9.76 -2.55
CA VAL A 342 -5.32 -9.68 -1.13
C VAL A 342 -6.23 -10.55 -0.26
N ASP A 343 -5.66 -11.28 0.69
CA ASP A 343 -6.43 -12.01 1.71
C ASP A 343 -6.82 -11.08 2.85
N ARG A 344 -5.92 -10.15 3.19
CA ARG A 344 -6.16 -9.14 4.21
C ARG A 344 -5.33 -7.90 3.96
N ALA A 345 -5.94 -6.72 4.03
CA ALA A 345 -5.24 -5.45 3.93
C ALA A 345 -5.74 -4.43 4.94
N LEU A 346 -4.82 -3.60 5.44
CA LEU A 346 -5.17 -2.36 6.15
C LEU A 346 -4.78 -1.18 5.27
N ILE A 347 -5.75 -0.31 4.97
CA ILE A 347 -5.51 0.97 4.32
C ILE A 347 -5.57 2.04 5.41
N ILE A 348 -4.53 2.86 5.53
CA ILE A 348 -4.26 3.65 6.73
C ILE A 348 -3.98 5.11 6.39
N HIS A 349 -4.57 6.02 7.17
CA HIS A 349 -4.24 7.42 7.20
C HIS A 349 -4.04 7.88 8.65
N GLY A 350 -2.86 8.39 9.00
CA GLY A 350 -2.48 8.74 10.37
C GLY A 350 -2.10 10.20 10.52
N VAL A 351 -3.05 11.06 10.93
CA VAL A 351 -2.81 12.50 11.20
C VAL A 351 -2.00 13.19 10.09
N GLY A 352 -2.44 13.04 8.84
CA GLY A 352 -1.75 13.63 7.68
C GLY A 352 -0.61 12.77 7.11
N LEU A 353 -0.19 11.70 7.79
CA LEU A 353 0.80 10.75 7.30
C LEU A 353 0.15 9.56 6.59
N ASP A 354 0.93 8.92 5.72
CA ASP A 354 0.62 7.64 5.12
C ASP A 354 1.16 6.46 5.95
N GLU A 355 1.18 6.58 7.28
CA GLU A 355 1.68 5.57 8.23
C GLU A 355 0.87 5.67 9.54
N ILE A 356 0.83 4.60 10.35
CA ILE A 356 0.44 4.73 11.77
C ILE A 356 1.58 5.44 12.51
N SER A 357 1.30 6.44 13.34
CA SER A 357 2.35 7.14 14.09
C SER A 357 1.91 7.60 15.47
N PRO A 358 2.85 7.87 16.40
CA PRO A 358 2.53 8.41 17.71
C PRO A 358 1.96 9.85 17.69
N LEU A 359 1.81 10.50 16.52
CA LEU A 359 1.20 11.83 16.42
C LEU A 359 -0.25 11.84 16.92
N GLY A 360 -0.99 10.75 16.69
CA GLY A 360 -2.40 10.69 17.05
C GLY A 360 -3.11 9.46 16.50
N PRO A 361 -4.45 9.45 16.59
CA PRO A 361 -5.26 8.38 16.06
C PRO A 361 -5.14 8.26 14.52
N SER A 362 -5.14 7.03 14.03
CA SER A 362 -5.17 6.72 12.60
C SER A 362 -6.53 6.18 12.21
N THR A 363 -7.07 6.65 11.08
CA THR A 363 -8.25 6.06 10.44
C THR A 363 -7.79 4.86 9.61
N ILE A 364 -8.42 3.72 9.82
CA ILE A 364 -8.06 2.44 9.19
C ILE A 364 -9.30 1.86 8.51
N VAL A 365 -9.12 1.46 7.27
CA VAL A 365 -10.06 0.60 6.55
C VAL A 365 -9.42 -0.77 6.41
N GLU A 366 -10.02 -1.75 7.05
CA GLU A 366 -9.65 -3.16 6.90
C GLU A 366 -10.47 -3.80 5.79
N LEU A 367 -9.77 -4.52 4.92
CA LEU A 367 -10.34 -5.35 3.87
C LEU A 367 -9.94 -6.80 4.15
N LYS A 368 -10.92 -7.69 4.30
CA LYS A 368 -10.69 -9.11 4.63
C LYS A 368 -11.43 -10.00 3.66
N ASN A 369 -10.72 -10.91 3.01
CA ASN A 369 -11.33 -11.97 2.21
C ASN A 369 -12.04 -12.95 3.14
N VAL A 370 -13.36 -13.09 2.97
CA VAL A 370 -14.21 -14.02 3.73
C VAL A 370 -14.65 -15.22 2.90
N ALA A 371 -14.25 -15.28 1.62
CA ALA A 371 -14.54 -16.43 0.78
C ALA A 371 -13.68 -17.65 1.17
N PRO A 372 -14.22 -18.87 1.05
CA PRO A 372 -13.44 -20.10 1.19
C PRO A 372 -12.25 -20.14 0.22
N ALA A 373 -11.18 -20.82 0.61
CA ALA A 373 -10.02 -21.03 -0.25
C ALA A 373 -10.42 -21.67 -1.59
N GLY A 374 -9.91 -21.13 -2.69
CA GLY A 374 -10.20 -21.60 -4.05
C GLY A 374 -11.49 -21.05 -4.68
N GLN A 375 -12.29 -20.26 -3.96
CA GLN A 375 -13.44 -19.56 -4.52
C GLN A 375 -13.10 -18.13 -4.93
N ALA A 376 -14.00 -17.51 -5.70
CA ALA A 376 -13.92 -16.09 -5.99
C ALA A 376 -13.92 -15.30 -4.67
N ARG A 377 -12.96 -14.38 -4.51
CA ARG A 377 -12.81 -13.61 -3.27
C ARG A 377 -14.03 -12.75 -3.03
N VAL A 378 -14.46 -12.71 -1.78
CA VAL A 378 -15.54 -11.85 -1.29
C VAL A 378 -14.99 -11.11 -0.11
N TYR A 379 -15.16 -9.79 -0.09
CA TYR A 379 -14.53 -8.95 0.92
C TYR A 379 -15.52 -8.41 1.93
N GLU A 380 -15.19 -8.57 3.20
CA GLU A 380 -15.72 -7.75 4.28
C GLU A 380 -14.85 -6.50 4.42
N ARG A 381 -15.51 -5.37 4.68
CA ARG A 381 -14.86 -4.07 4.85
C ARG A 381 -15.28 -3.44 6.16
N THR A 382 -14.30 -3.13 7.00
CA THR A 382 -14.53 -2.55 8.33
C THR A 382 -13.71 -1.28 8.49
N SER A 383 -14.35 -0.19 8.92
CA SER A 383 -13.68 1.08 9.20
C SER A 383 -13.62 1.32 10.70
N TYR A 384 -12.45 1.68 11.21
CA TYR A 384 -12.26 2.00 12.62
C TYR A 384 -11.10 2.97 12.82
N THR A 385 -10.97 3.48 14.04
CA THR A 385 -9.84 4.31 14.45
C THR A 385 -8.96 3.52 15.39
N PHE A 386 -7.64 3.63 15.21
CA PHE A 386 -6.64 3.07 16.11
C PHE A 386 -5.80 4.18 16.71
N ASP A 387 -5.77 4.23 18.05
CA ASP A 387 -4.99 5.22 18.79
C ASP A 387 -3.80 4.54 19.50
N PRO A 388 -2.54 4.89 19.17
CA PRO A 388 -1.35 4.35 19.83
C PRO A 388 -1.33 4.50 21.36
N LEU A 389 -2.07 5.47 21.94
CA LEU A 389 -2.20 5.60 23.40
C LEU A 389 -2.79 4.35 24.04
N THR A 390 -3.65 3.62 23.34
CA THR A 390 -4.25 2.36 23.83
C THR A 390 -3.22 1.27 24.05
N CYS A 391 -2.03 1.39 23.42
CA CYS A 391 -0.89 0.50 23.59
C CYS A 391 0.20 1.09 24.51
N GLY A 392 -0.09 2.19 25.20
CA GLY A 392 0.86 2.87 26.09
C GLY A 392 1.95 3.67 25.37
N ILE A 393 1.81 3.94 24.06
CA ILE A 393 2.77 4.73 23.29
C ILE A 393 2.43 6.21 23.45
N PRO A 394 3.34 7.05 24.00
CA PRO A 394 3.06 8.47 24.23
C PRO A 394 3.00 9.25 22.92
N ARG A 395 2.36 10.42 22.97
CA ARG A 395 2.34 11.34 21.82
C ARG A 395 3.73 11.89 21.51
N CYS A 396 3.96 12.17 20.24
CA CYS A 396 5.16 12.87 19.76
C CYS A 396 4.78 14.09 18.91
N ALA A 397 5.78 14.92 18.59
CA ALA A 397 5.68 15.95 17.56
C ALA A 397 6.18 15.41 16.21
N ILE A 398 5.80 16.07 15.11
CA ILE A 398 6.23 15.63 13.77
C ILE A 398 7.75 15.72 13.60
N GLU A 399 8.38 16.68 14.28
CA GLU A 399 9.82 16.86 14.34
C GLU A 399 10.54 15.62 14.90
N ASP A 400 9.91 14.90 15.83
CA ASP A 400 10.48 13.68 16.41
C ASP A 400 10.57 12.53 15.40
N LEU A 401 9.77 12.57 14.33
CA LEU A 401 9.73 11.58 13.25
C LEU A 401 10.55 11.96 12.03
N ARG A 402 11.05 13.22 11.96
CA ARG A 402 11.83 13.73 10.83
C ARG A 402 13.03 12.83 10.52
N GLY A 403 13.23 12.61 9.23
CA GLY A 403 14.43 12.03 8.66
C GLY A 403 15.26 13.05 7.88
N GLY A 404 16.32 12.55 7.26
CA GLY A 404 17.30 13.32 6.51
C GLY A 404 17.48 12.83 5.08
N ASP A 405 18.72 12.92 4.61
CA ASP A 405 19.15 12.27 3.36
C ASP A 405 19.31 10.75 3.55
N ALA A 406 19.79 10.07 2.50
CA ALA A 406 19.95 8.62 2.53
C ALA A 406 20.96 8.13 3.57
N THR A 407 22.05 8.87 3.80
CA THR A 407 23.07 8.51 4.80
C THR A 407 22.54 8.69 6.21
N GLU A 408 21.88 9.83 6.48
CA GLU A 408 21.25 10.09 7.78
C GLU A 408 20.14 9.08 8.07
N ASN A 409 19.24 8.82 7.11
CA ASN A 409 18.17 7.83 7.30
C ASN A 409 18.73 6.41 7.48
N ALA A 410 19.79 6.02 6.77
CA ALA A 410 20.42 4.71 6.96
C ALA A 410 20.97 4.55 8.39
N ALA A 411 21.63 5.60 8.91
CA ALA A 411 22.13 5.61 10.29
C ALA A 411 20.97 5.52 11.31
N LEU A 412 19.91 6.32 11.12
CA LEU A 412 18.72 6.29 11.97
C LEU A 412 18.01 4.93 11.95
N LEU A 413 17.91 4.29 10.77
CA LEU A 413 17.33 2.96 10.64
C LEU A 413 18.16 1.91 11.39
N ARG A 414 19.49 1.92 11.26
CA ARG A 414 20.36 1.03 12.04
C ARG A 414 20.21 1.27 13.55
N GLN A 415 20.12 2.53 13.99
CA GLN A 415 19.90 2.87 15.40
C GLN A 415 18.53 2.40 15.93
N VAL A 416 17.48 2.46 15.11
CA VAL A 416 16.16 1.93 15.47
C VAL A 416 16.25 0.41 15.59
N LEU A 417 16.80 -0.26 14.58
CA LEU A 417 16.84 -1.72 14.47
C LEU A 417 17.81 -2.39 15.46
N SER A 418 18.82 -1.68 15.96
CA SER A 418 19.77 -2.19 16.95
C SER A 418 19.12 -2.54 18.30
N GLY A 419 17.91 -2.04 18.56
CA GLY A 419 17.14 -2.41 19.75
C GLY A 419 17.67 -1.78 21.04
N GLY A 420 17.59 -2.54 22.13
CA GLY A 420 17.85 -2.08 23.50
C GLY A 420 16.60 -1.55 24.22
N PRO A 421 16.70 -1.24 25.52
CA PRO A 421 15.55 -0.90 26.36
C PRO A 421 14.96 0.49 26.10
N GLU A 422 15.70 1.35 25.39
CA GLU A 422 15.29 2.74 25.13
C GLU A 422 14.11 2.82 24.14
N ARG A 423 13.15 3.69 24.46
CA ARG A 423 11.99 4.00 23.60
C ARG A 423 12.18 5.36 22.94
N GLY A 424 11.44 5.60 21.86
CA GLY A 424 11.44 6.89 21.18
C GLY A 424 10.52 6.90 19.96
N ALA A 425 10.04 8.08 19.57
CA ALA A 425 9.00 8.25 18.56
C ALA A 425 9.27 7.51 17.24
N LYS A 426 10.52 7.53 16.76
CA LYS A 426 10.94 6.79 15.55
C LYS A 426 10.79 5.27 15.70
N ARG A 427 11.21 4.72 16.85
CA ARG A 427 11.06 3.28 17.16
C ARG A 427 9.59 2.92 17.28
N ASP A 428 8.83 3.76 17.98
CA ASP A 428 7.41 3.54 18.22
C ASP A 428 6.62 3.55 16.90
N ALA A 429 6.92 4.47 15.98
CA ALA A 429 6.33 4.49 14.65
C ALA A 429 6.66 3.22 13.84
N VAL A 430 7.90 2.72 13.91
CA VAL A 430 8.29 1.48 13.24
C VAL A 430 7.57 0.27 13.83
N VAL A 431 7.46 0.19 15.16
CA VAL A 431 6.74 -0.87 15.87
C VAL A 431 5.26 -0.87 15.51
N LEU A 432 4.62 0.29 15.45
CA LEU A 432 3.20 0.42 15.09
C LEU A 432 2.90 -0.15 13.70
N ASN A 433 3.72 0.16 12.70
CA ASN A 433 3.51 -0.33 11.33
C ASN A 433 3.93 -1.80 11.16
N ALA A 434 4.96 -2.26 11.88
CA ALA A 434 5.30 -3.68 11.94
C ALA A 434 4.17 -4.49 12.59
N ALA A 435 3.56 -3.98 13.66
CA ALA A 435 2.40 -4.57 14.32
C ALA A 435 1.20 -4.70 13.38
N ALA A 436 0.92 -3.66 12.58
CA ALA A 436 -0.09 -3.73 11.53
C ALA A 436 0.24 -4.84 10.51
N GLY A 437 1.50 -4.96 10.10
CA GLY A 437 1.99 -6.03 9.24
C GLY A 437 1.77 -7.44 9.84
N LEU A 438 2.15 -7.63 11.10
CA LEU A 438 1.97 -8.89 11.83
C LEU A 438 0.50 -9.28 11.95
N TYR A 439 -0.36 -8.29 12.21
CA TYR A 439 -1.80 -8.49 12.29
C TYR A 439 -2.40 -8.91 10.96
N VAL A 440 -2.07 -8.22 9.85
CA VAL A 440 -2.62 -8.62 8.54
C VAL A 440 -2.09 -9.98 8.11
N TYR A 441 -0.84 -10.30 8.40
CA TYR A 441 -0.23 -11.59 8.09
C TYR A 441 -0.82 -12.76 8.91
N GLY A 442 -1.51 -12.45 10.02
CA GLY A 442 -2.12 -13.42 10.92
C GLY A 442 -1.16 -14.02 11.95
N SER A 443 -0.03 -13.36 12.21
CA SER A 443 0.91 -13.76 13.27
C SER A 443 0.38 -13.47 14.67
N VAL A 444 -0.49 -12.47 14.80
CA VAL A 444 -1.09 -12.00 16.04
C VAL A 444 -2.58 -11.70 15.83
N PRO A 445 -3.42 -11.82 16.86
CA PRO A 445 -4.87 -11.64 16.71
C PRO A 445 -5.31 -10.16 16.84
N SER A 446 -4.43 -9.25 17.28
CA SER A 446 -4.75 -7.84 17.46
C SER A 446 -3.55 -6.93 17.19
N LEU A 447 -3.80 -5.64 16.89
CA LEU A 447 -2.75 -4.64 16.74
C LEU A 447 -1.95 -4.47 18.05
N ALA A 448 -2.61 -4.50 19.20
CA ALA A 448 -1.96 -4.37 20.51
C ALA A 448 -0.97 -5.51 20.79
N GLU A 449 -1.34 -6.76 20.48
CA GLU A 449 -0.42 -7.90 20.59
C GLU A 449 0.71 -7.83 19.56
N GLY A 450 0.43 -7.29 18.38
CA GLY A 450 1.46 -6.98 17.39
C GLY A 450 2.48 -5.97 17.90
N VAL A 451 2.03 -4.93 18.61
CA VAL A 451 2.91 -3.92 19.22
C VAL A 451 3.81 -4.56 20.28
N THR A 452 3.25 -5.40 21.15
CA THR A 452 4.02 -6.13 22.17
C THR A 452 5.09 -7.01 21.52
N LEU A 453 4.71 -7.87 20.57
CA LEU A 453 5.65 -8.77 19.89
C LEU A 453 6.75 -8.00 19.14
N ALA A 454 6.38 -6.93 18.42
CA ALA A 454 7.33 -6.12 17.68
C ALA A 454 8.32 -5.41 18.61
N TYR A 455 7.89 -4.92 19.78
CA TYR A 455 8.81 -4.38 20.78
C TYR A 455 9.77 -5.44 21.31
N ASP A 456 9.29 -6.64 21.64
CA ASP A 456 10.13 -7.72 22.18
C ASP A 456 11.21 -8.13 21.18
N ILE A 457 10.84 -8.30 19.91
CA ILE A 457 11.78 -8.65 18.84
C ILE A 457 12.77 -7.50 18.58
N LEU A 458 12.30 -6.26 18.54
CA LEU A 458 13.17 -5.10 18.36
C LEU A 458 14.18 -4.97 19.52
N ALA A 459 13.72 -5.09 20.76
CA ALA A 459 14.56 -5.00 21.96
C ALA A 459 15.64 -6.09 21.99
N SER A 460 15.35 -7.28 21.45
CA SER A 460 16.30 -8.40 21.37
C SER A 460 17.43 -8.21 20.35
N GLY A 461 17.37 -7.17 19.51
CA GLY A 461 18.37 -6.91 18.46
C GLY A 461 18.23 -7.79 17.20
N LYS A 462 17.26 -8.71 17.17
CA LYS A 462 17.01 -9.60 16.02
C LYS A 462 16.68 -8.84 14.74
N ALA A 463 16.10 -7.65 14.83
CA ALA A 463 15.79 -6.83 13.67
C ALA A 463 17.07 -6.35 12.95
N LEU A 464 18.13 -6.01 13.69
CA LEU A 464 19.43 -5.68 13.11
C LEU A 464 20.09 -6.91 12.48
N VAL A 465 20.02 -8.07 13.14
CA VAL A 465 20.52 -9.33 12.57
C VAL A 465 19.82 -9.64 11.24
N LYS A 466 18.50 -9.46 11.17
CA LYS A 466 17.72 -9.65 9.93
C LYS A 466 18.16 -8.71 8.81
N LEU A 467 18.48 -7.45 9.13
CA LEU A 467 19.03 -6.50 8.16
C LEU A 467 20.38 -6.98 7.63
N ASP A 468 21.29 -7.41 8.50
CA ASP A 468 22.63 -7.84 8.11
C ASP A 468 22.59 -9.16 7.30
N GLU A 469 21.70 -10.10 7.65
CA GLU A 469 21.41 -11.31 6.85
C GLU A 469 20.93 -10.95 5.44
N TRP A 470 20.00 -9.99 5.33
CA TRP A 470 19.46 -9.53 4.06
C TRP A 470 20.54 -8.88 3.18
N ILE A 471 21.39 -8.03 3.78
CA ILE A 471 22.55 -7.42 3.11
C ILE A 471 23.47 -8.51 2.57
N ALA A 472 23.90 -9.44 3.42
CA ALA A 472 24.81 -10.50 3.02
C ALA A 472 24.25 -11.35 1.86
N CYS A 473 22.97 -11.72 1.94
CA CYS A 473 22.29 -12.49 0.90
C CYS A 473 22.23 -11.72 -0.43
N SER A 474 21.76 -10.47 -0.42
CA SER A 474 21.65 -9.65 -1.64
C SER A 474 22.99 -9.50 -2.36
N GLN A 475 24.07 -9.29 -1.60
CA GLN A 475 25.42 -9.14 -2.15
C GLN A 475 26.00 -10.46 -2.68
N ALA A 476 25.63 -11.60 -2.08
CA ALA A 476 26.05 -12.91 -2.57
C ALA A 476 25.36 -13.26 -3.90
N LEU A 477 24.06 -13.00 -4.02
CA LEU A 477 23.26 -13.29 -5.22
C LEU A 477 23.76 -12.54 -6.45
N LYS A 478 24.21 -11.29 -6.28
CA LYS A 478 24.85 -10.52 -7.35
C LYS A 478 26.09 -11.21 -7.93
N LYS A 479 26.95 -11.76 -7.07
CA LYS A 479 28.22 -12.37 -7.48
C LYS A 479 28.03 -13.68 -8.24
N GLY A 480 26.90 -14.36 -8.03
CA GLY A 480 26.57 -15.63 -8.70
C GLY A 480 25.91 -15.50 -10.07
N GLY A 481 25.53 -14.27 -10.50
CA GLY A 481 24.81 -14.02 -11.75
C GLY A 481 25.66 -13.44 -12.90
N GLY A 482 26.99 -13.57 -12.83
CA GLY A 482 27.94 -13.07 -13.83
C GLY A 482 28.26 -14.06 -14.94
#